data_AF-A0A7S0HDN4-F1
#
_entry.id   AF-A0A7S0HDN4-F1
#
_cell.length_a   1.000
_cell.length_b   1.000
_cell.length_c   1.000
_cell.angle_alpha   90.00
_cell.angle_beta   90.00
_cell.angle_gamma   90.00
#
_symmetry.space_group_name_H-M   'P 1'
#
loop_
_entity.id
_entity.type
_entity.pdbx_description
1 polymer ?
#
loop_
_entity_poly.entity_id
_entity_poly.type
_entity_poly.pdbx_seq_one_letter_code
_entity_poly.pdbx_strand_id
1 'polypeptide(L)'
;VILDRFGACQPAKLLEAFDQESFILQQAFSRECLRAYAQDNCTRRKRRLYKTVQVVDLQGFGWGHTDKRMYGLMSACNDVFAWNYPESMHKIIIINAPMAFQVMWKVVKPWIHPITRSKIELVGSRYQETFEQQGILLTMGGTEIPASFVPSWTAEVQRLLPLKKVKGYAPPEDVAAIARI
;
A
#
# COMPACT_ATOMS: atom_id res chain seq x y z
N VAL A 1 -5.16 -9.22 4.72
CA VAL A 1 -4.91 -9.15 3.26
C VAL A 1 -5.37 -7.78 2.80
N ILE A 2 -4.80 -7.20 1.76
CA ILE A 2 -5.24 -5.95 1.11
C ILE A 2 -5.23 -6.20 -0.39
N LEU A 3 -6.28 -5.81 -1.11
CA LEU A 3 -6.29 -5.86 -2.58
C LEU A 3 -6.11 -4.45 -3.14
N ASP A 4 -5.02 -4.25 -3.88
CA ASP A 4 -4.75 -3.04 -4.66
C ASP A 4 -4.99 -3.35 -6.15
N ARG A 5 -5.95 -2.65 -6.78
CA ARG A 5 -6.28 -2.80 -8.20
C ARG A 5 -5.49 -1.82 -9.05
N PHE A 6 -4.16 -1.86 -8.91
CA PHE A 6 -3.26 -0.91 -9.54
C PHE A 6 -3.40 -0.88 -11.08
N GLY A 7 -3.62 -2.04 -11.72
CA GLY A 7 -3.81 -2.10 -13.17
C GLY A 7 -5.08 -1.40 -13.69
N ALA A 8 -6.09 -1.20 -12.83
CA ALA A 8 -7.30 -0.45 -13.17
C ALA A 8 -7.13 1.06 -12.97
N CYS A 9 -5.99 1.51 -12.43
CA CYS A 9 -5.68 2.92 -12.28
C CYS A 9 -5.58 3.60 -13.66
N GLN A 10 -5.91 4.88 -13.72
CA GLN A 10 -5.67 5.73 -14.89
C GLN A 10 -4.53 6.70 -14.56
N PRO A 11 -3.26 6.35 -14.89
CA PRO A 11 -2.08 7.11 -14.46
C PRO A 11 -2.14 8.61 -14.78
N ALA A 12 -2.61 8.96 -15.99
CA ALA A 12 -2.72 10.36 -16.40
C ALA A 12 -3.67 11.15 -15.49
N LYS A 13 -4.85 10.60 -15.20
CA LYS A 13 -5.82 11.23 -14.30
C LYS A 13 -5.33 11.30 -12.87
N LEU A 14 -4.63 10.26 -12.40
CA LEU A 14 -4.04 10.27 -11.06
C LEU A 14 -3.02 11.39 -10.90
N LEU A 15 -2.10 11.51 -11.86
CA LEU A 15 -1.04 12.52 -11.87
C LEU A 15 -1.58 13.95 -12.10
N GLU A 16 -2.76 14.09 -12.71
CA GLU A 16 -3.46 15.36 -12.85
C GLU A 16 -4.21 15.74 -11.57
N ALA A 17 -4.82 14.77 -10.89
CA ALA A 17 -5.62 15.00 -9.70
C ALA A 17 -4.80 15.16 -8.41
N PHE A 18 -3.60 14.58 -8.35
CA PHE A 18 -2.75 14.61 -7.16
C PHE A 18 -1.35 15.11 -7.48
N ASP A 19 -0.88 16.09 -6.72
CA ASP A 19 0.54 16.32 -6.56
C ASP A 19 1.18 15.21 -5.70
N GLN A 20 2.52 15.16 -5.72
CA GLN A 20 3.28 14.14 -5.02
C GLN A 20 3.06 14.15 -3.49
N GLU A 21 2.96 15.32 -2.87
CA GLU A 21 2.79 15.46 -1.43
C GLU A 21 1.42 14.95 -1.01
N SER A 22 0.37 15.41 -1.68
CA SER A 22 -1.02 15.00 -1.44
C SER A 22 -1.20 13.49 -1.61
N PHE A 23 -0.58 12.91 -2.64
CA PHE A 23 -0.61 11.46 -2.85
C PHE A 23 0.07 10.71 -1.71
N ILE A 24 1.27 11.13 -1.30
CA ILE A 24 2.02 10.49 -0.21
C ILE A 24 1.26 10.59 1.12
N LEU A 25 0.66 11.74 1.43
CA LEU A 25 -0.13 11.92 2.64
C LEU A 25 -1.33 10.96 2.68
N GLN A 26 -2.03 10.81 1.55
CA GLN A 26 -3.13 9.84 1.45
C GLN A 26 -2.65 8.40 1.67
N GLN A 27 -1.50 8.07 1.10
CA GLN A 27 -0.89 6.75 1.25
C GLN A 27 -0.44 6.50 2.70
N ALA A 28 0.13 7.49 3.39
CA ALA A 28 0.51 7.41 4.80
C ALA A 28 -0.73 7.25 5.71
N PHE A 29 -1.79 8.01 5.46
CA PHE A 29 -3.06 7.87 6.18
C PHE A 29 -3.62 6.45 6.07
N SER A 30 -3.67 5.91 4.86
CA SER A 30 -4.13 4.53 4.62
C SER A 30 -3.30 3.50 5.39
N ARG A 31 -2.00 3.78 5.62
CA ARG A 31 -1.12 2.92 6.45
C ARG A 31 -1.41 3.06 7.93
N GLU A 32 -1.72 4.25 8.44
CA GLU A 32 -2.13 4.43 9.83
C GLU A 32 -3.45 3.72 10.14
N CYS A 33 -4.46 3.83 9.27
CA CYS A 33 -5.72 3.08 9.41
C CYS A 33 -5.46 1.57 9.48
N LEU A 34 -4.57 1.08 8.60
CA LEU A 34 -4.20 -0.32 8.58
C LEU A 34 -3.45 -0.75 9.85
N ARG A 35 -2.57 0.11 10.38
CA ARG A 35 -1.84 -0.13 11.63
C ARG A 35 -2.81 -0.24 12.81
N ALA A 36 -3.77 0.68 12.91
CA ALA A 36 -4.82 0.66 13.92
C ALA A 36 -5.67 -0.63 13.82
N TYR A 37 -6.08 -0.99 12.60
CA TYR A 37 -6.81 -2.24 12.36
C TYR A 37 -5.97 -3.49 12.72
N ALA A 38 -4.67 -3.49 12.42
CA ALA A 38 -3.75 -4.54 12.83
C ALA A 38 -3.66 -4.65 14.37
N GLN A 39 -3.61 -3.53 15.07
CA GLN A 39 -3.56 -3.48 16.53
C GLN A 39 -4.85 -4.03 17.16
N ASP A 40 -6.03 -3.64 16.67
CA ASP A 40 -7.30 -4.23 17.09
C ASP A 40 -7.32 -5.75 16.87
N ASN A 41 -6.93 -6.20 15.68
CA ASN A 41 -6.83 -7.62 15.37
C ASN A 41 -5.90 -8.36 16.32
N CYS A 42 -4.78 -7.75 16.70
CA CYS A 42 -3.85 -8.36 17.64
C CYS A 42 -4.50 -8.61 19.00
N THR A 43 -5.21 -7.60 19.52
CA THR A 43 -5.92 -7.65 20.80
C THR A 43 -7.04 -8.69 20.76
N ARG A 44 -7.94 -8.60 19.76
CA ARG A 44 -9.10 -9.48 19.62
C ARG A 44 -8.74 -10.94 19.42
N ARG A 45 -7.66 -11.21 18.68
CA ARG A 45 -7.18 -12.57 18.40
C ARG A 45 -6.16 -13.07 19.41
N LYS A 46 -5.71 -12.24 20.35
CA LYS A 46 -4.64 -12.52 21.32
C LYS A 46 -3.37 -13.06 20.65
N ARG A 47 -3.04 -12.52 19.48
CA ARG A 47 -1.92 -12.97 18.62
C ARG A 47 -1.30 -11.78 17.91
N ARG A 48 0.01 -11.78 17.70
CA ARG A 48 0.72 -10.70 17.00
C ARG A 48 0.49 -10.75 15.47
N LEU A 49 -0.67 -10.28 15.03
CA LEU A 49 -1.17 -10.27 13.64
C LEU A 49 -1.09 -8.87 12.99
N TYR A 50 0.09 -8.26 13.04
CA TYR A 50 0.29 -6.88 12.57
C TYR A 50 0.83 -6.77 11.15
N LYS A 51 1.40 -7.86 10.60
CA LYS A 51 1.97 -7.85 9.26
C LYS A 51 0.89 -8.03 8.20
N THR A 52 1.09 -7.37 7.07
CA THR A 52 0.09 -7.29 6.00
C THR A 52 0.50 -8.11 4.79
N VAL A 53 -0.48 -8.74 4.14
CA VAL A 53 -0.34 -9.36 2.82
C VAL A 53 -0.98 -8.42 1.82
N GLN A 54 -0.20 -7.89 0.89
CA GLN A 54 -0.69 -7.05 -0.20
C GLN A 54 -0.86 -7.90 -1.45
N VAL A 55 -2.02 -7.82 -2.07
CA VAL A 55 -2.32 -8.41 -3.37
C VAL A 55 -2.43 -7.26 -4.35
N VAL A 56 -1.56 -7.24 -5.36
CA VAL A 56 -1.54 -6.21 -6.40
C VAL A 56 -2.07 -6.81 -7.68
N ASP A 57 -3.26 -6.40 -8.08
CA ASP A 57 -3.90 -6.81 -9.32
C ASP A 57 -3.48 -5.87 -10.46
N LEU A 58 -2.79 -6.45 -11.44
CA LEU A 58 -2.28 -5.75 -12.61
C LEU A 58 -3.14 -5.94 -13.86
N GLN A 59 -4.37 -6.47 -13.71
CA GLN A 59 -5.32 -6.47 -14.80
C GLN A 59 -5.58 -5.02 -15.28
N GLY A 60 -5.28 -4.74 -16.55
CA GLY A 60 -5.35 -3.39 -17.13
C GLY A 60 -4.02 -2.61 -17.11
N PHE A 61 -2.98 -3.14 -16.48
CA PHE A 61 -1.66 -2.52 -16.47
C PHE A 61 -1.10 -2.41 -17.90
N GLY A 62 -0.51 -1.25 -18.20
CA GLY A 62 0.04 -0.93 -19.52
C GLY A 62 1.09 0.18 -19.44
N TRP A 63 1.61 0.60 -20.60
CA TRP A 63 2.75 1.53 -20.69
C TRP A 63 2.56 2.89 -19.99
N GLY A 64 1.33 3.37 -19.83
CA GLY A 64 1.06 4.57 -19.04
C GLY A 64 1.46 4.44 -17.56
N HIS A 65 1.48 3.22 -17.02
CA HIS A 65 1.90 2.93 -15.64
C HIS A 65 3.42 2.91 -15.49
N THR A 66 4.16 2.81 -16.60
CA THR A 66 5.63 2.82 -16.62
C THR A 66 6.21 4.20 -16.88
N ASP A 67 5.37 5.25 -16.90
CA ASP A 67 5.81 6.63 -17.08
C ASP A 67 6.76 7.08 -15.95
N LYS A 68 7.73 7.93 -16.29
CA LYS A 68 8.75 8.40 -15.34
C LYS A 68 8.15 9.15 -14.15
N ARG A 69 7.05 9.89 -14.34
CA ARG A 69 6.36 10.59 -13.25
C ARG A 69 5.67 9.61 -12.32
N MET A 70 5.01 8.59 -12.88
CA MET A 70 4.42 7.50 -12.09
C MET A 70 5.51 6.76 -11.30
N TYR A 71 6.64 6.43 -11.92
CA TYR A 71 7.78 5.83 -11.22
C TYR A 71 8.30 6.71 -10.08
N GLY A 72 8.48 8.02 -10.32
CA GLY A 72 8.92 8.97 -9.30
C GLY A 72 7.95 9.06 -8.12
N LEU A 73 6.65 9.10 -8.40
CA LEU A 73 5.60 9.11 -7.38
C LEU A 73 5.62 7.83 -6.52
N MET A 74 5.71 6.66 -7.16
CA MET A 74 5.78 5.37 -6.47
C MET A 74 7.08 5.23 -5.67
N SER A 75 8.21 5.70 -6.21
CA SER A 75 9.50 5.69 -5.50
C SER A 75 9.44 6.54 -4.24
N ALA A 76 8.94 7.77 -4.33
CA ALA A 76 8.83 8.67 -3.18
C ALA A 76 7.89 8.11 -2.09
N CYS A 77 6.77 7.50 -2.52
CA CYS A 77 5.86 6.80 -1.61
C CYS A 77 6.55 5.62 -0.92
N ASN A 78 7.30 4.81 -1.67
CA ASN A 78 8.05 3.68 -1.14
C ASN A 78 9.16 4.10 -0.17
N ASP A 79 9.84 5.22 -0.42
CA ASP A 79 10.85 5.75 0.50
C ASP A 79 10.21 6.12 1.85
N VAL A 80 9.09 6.85 1.82
CA VAL A 80 8.31 7.14 3.04
C VAL A 80 7.92 5.85 3.76
N PHE A 81 7.48 4.84 3.02
CA PHE A 81 7.08 3.56 3.61
C PHE A 81 8.24 2.77 4.22
N ALA A 82 9.40 2.76 3.57
CA ALA A 82 10.58 2.06 4.06
C ALA A 82 11.08 2.66 5.38
N TRP A 83 11.04 3.98 5.51
CA TRP A 83 11.49 4.69 6.71
C TRP A 83 10.49 4.62 7.87
N ASN A 84 9.19 4.79 7.60
CA ASN A 84 8.18 4.96 8.66
C ASN A 84 7.46 3.67 9.04
N TYR A 85 7.42 2.67 8.15
CA TYR A 85 6.69 1.42 8.37
C TYR A 85 7.57 0.18 8.18
N PRO A 86 8.75 0.10 8.83
CA PRO A 86 9.63 -1.05 8.70
C PRO A 86 8.92 -2.32 9.20
N GLU A 87 9.22 -3.44 8.56
CA GLU A 87 8.73 -4.78 8.93
C GLU A 87 7.19 -4.99 9.00
N SER A 88 6.40 -4.02 8.53
CA SER A 88 4.92 -4.06 8.51
C SER A 88 4.35 -4.98 7.41
N MET A 89 5.18 -5.33 6.43
CA MET A 89 4.80 -6.12 5.27
C MET A 89 5.27 -7.57 5.40
N HIS A 90 4.33 -8.51 5.33
CA HIS A 90 4.61 -9.95 5.28
C HIS A 90 4.95 -10.39 3.86
N LYS A 91 4.07 -10.09 2.90
CA LYS A 91 4.15 -10.58 1.52
C LYS A 91 3.47 -9.61 0.55
N ILE A 92 4.01 -9.48 -0.66
CA ILE A 92 3.37 -8.84 -1.82
C ILE A 92 3.09 -9.96 -2.83
N ILE A 93 1.87 -10.07 -3.29
CA ILE A 93 1.43 -11.07 -4.26
C ILE A 93 0.90 -10.31 -5.47
N ILE A 94 1.59 -10.42 -6.59
CA ILE A 94 1.23 -9.73 -7.83
C ILE A 94 0.44 -10.71 -8.69
N ILE A 95 -0.79 -10.36 -9.05
CA ILE A 95 -1.67 -11.17 -9.90
C ILE A 95 -1.91 -10.48 -11.25
N ASN A 96 -2.28 -11.27 -12.27
CA ASN A 96 -2.63 -10.78 -13.60
C ASN A 96 -1.54 -9.89 -14.26
N ALA A 97 -0.26 -10.14 -13.97
CA ALA A 97 0.86 -9.35 -14.48
C ALA A 97 1.03 -9.48 -16.01
N PRO A 98 0.81 -8.41 -16.80
CA PRO A 98 0.99 -8.45 -18.25
C PRO A 98 2.47 -8.35 -18.65
N MET A 99 2.78 -8.57 -19.94
CA MET A 99 4.15 -8.51 -20.46
C MET A 99 4.83 -7.16 -20.18
N ALA A 100 4.09 -6.05 -20.25
CA ALA A 100 4.62 -4.72 -19.91
C ALA A 100 5.17 -4.66 -18.47
N PHE A 101 4.49 -5.30 -17.52
CA PHE A 101 5.01 -5.41 -16.15
C PHE A 101 6.27 -6.25 -16.09
N GLN A 102 6.34 -7.38 -16.81
CA GLN A 102 7.53 -8.22 -16.79
C GLN A 102 8.79 -7.48 -17.29
N VAL A 103 8.63 -6.64 -18.31
CA VAL A 103 9.71 -5.79 -18.82
C VAL A 103 10.12 -4.76 -17.78
N MET A 104 9.16 -4.01 -17.22
CA MET A 104 9.44 -3.03 -16.17
C MET A 104 10.10 -3.68 -14.95
N TRP A 105 9.62 -4.84 -14.52
CA TRP A 105 10.15 -5.57 -13.37
C TRP A 105 11.62 -5.95 -13.55
N LYS A 106 12.05 -6.33 -14.76
CA LYS A 106 13.47 -6.59 -15.04
C LYS A 106 14.36 -5.37 -14.81
N VAL A 107 13.84 -4.17 -15.07
CA VAL A 107 14.57 -2.90 -14.90
C VAL A 107 14.61 -2.48 -13.43
N VAL A 108 13.49 -2.62 -12.70
CA VAL A 108 13.37 -2.13 -11.32
C VAL A 108 13.93 -3.12 -10.29
N LYS A 109 13.79 -4.43 -10.54
CA LYS A 109 14.20 -5.50 -9.62
C LYS A 109 15.62 -5.34 -9.06
N PRO A 110 16.67 -5.00 -9.84
CA PRO A 110 18.03 -4.82 -9.34
C PRO A 110 18.17 -3.81 -8.20
N TRP A 111 17.34 -2.76 -8.19
CA TRP A 111 17.38 -1.68 -7.20
C TRP A 111 16.59 -1.99 -5.93
N ILE A 112 15.82 -3.09 -5.91
CA ILE A 112 15.04 -3.50 -4.74
C ILE A 112 15.91 -4.34 -3.82
N HIS A 113 15.96 -3.95 -2.54
CA HIS A 113 16.67 -4.67 -1.49
C HIS A 113 16.26 -6.17 -1.44
N PRO A 114 17.20 -7.11 -1.25
CA PRO A 114 16.91 -8.55 -1.30
C PRO A 114 15.78 -9.01 -0.37
N ILE A 115 15.68 -8.42 0.81
CA ILE A 115 14.60 -8.73 1.78
C ILE A 115 13.22 -8.29 1.25
N THR A 116 13.14 -7.14 0.58
CA THR A 116 11.88 -6.69 -0.01
C THR A 116 11.53 -7.56 -1.22
N ARG A 117 12.54 -7.94 -2.00
CA ARG A 117 12.39 -8.81 -3.16
C ARG A 117 11.91 -10.21 -2.80
N SER A 118 12.38 -10.78 -1.68
CA SER A 118 11.95 -12.11 -1.22
C SER A 118 10.52 -12.17 -0.73
N LYS A 119 9.91 -11.01 -0.43
CA LYS A 119 8.49 -10.91 -0.08
C LYS A 119 7.57 -10.84 -1.30
N ILE A 120 8.10 -10.63 -2.50
CA ILE A 120 7.31 -10.46 -3.73
C ILE A 120 7.15 -11.83 -4.41
N GLU A 121 5.89 -12.24 -4.57
CA GLU A 121 5.49 -13.43 -5.31
C GLU A 121 4.69 -13.01 -6.54
N LEU A 122 5.07 -13.52 -7.71
CA LEU A 122 4.32 -13.34 -8.96
C LEU A 122 3.44 -14.55 -9.16
N VAL A 123 2.13 -14.35 -9.02
CA VAL A 123 1.11 -15.37 -9.24
C VAL A 123 0.41 -15.04 -10.55
N GLY A 124 0.33 -16.00 -11.47
CA GLY A 124 -0.25 -15.77 -12.80
C GLY A 124 -1.76 -15.48 -12.76
N SER A 125 -2.41 -15.59 -13.92
CA SER A 125 -3.87 -15.41 -14.03
C SER A 125 -4.71 -16.52 -13.36
N ARG A 126 -4.09 -17.66 -13.00
CA ARG A 126 -4.70 -18.75 -12.23
C ARG A 126 -4.41 -18.64 -10.74
N TYR A 127 -4.53 -17.43 -10.20
CA TYR A 127 -4.16 -17.15 -8.80
C TYR A 127 -5.11 -17.78 -7.78
N GLN A 128 -6.33 -18.15 -8.20
CA GLN A 128 -7.36 -18.71 -7.32
C GLN A 128 -6.87 -19.98 -6.59
N GLU A 129 -6.24 -20.90 -7.33
CA GLU A 129 -5.70 -22.13 -6.75
C GLU A 129 -4.60 -21.84 -5.71
N THR A 130 -3.68 -20.93 -6.03
CA THR A 130 -2.65 -20.49 -5.09
C THR A 130 -3.25 -19.84 -3.84
N PHE A 131 -4.33 -19.07 -4.00
CA PHE A 131 -4.97 -18.36 -2.90
C PHE A 131 -5.73 -19.32 -1.99
N GLU A 132 -6.43 -20.29 -2.55
CA GLU A 132 -7.07 -21.37 -1.79
C GLU A 132 -6.04 -22.15 -0.97
N GLN A 133 -4.93 -22.56 -1.60
CA GLN A 133 -3.83 -23.27 -0.92
C GLN A 133 -3.18 -22.44 0.19
N GLN A 134 -3.03 -21.12 -0.02
CA GLN A 134 -2.44 -20.20 0.95
C GLN A 134 -3.46 -19.68 1.99
N GLY A 135 -4.74 -20.09 1.91
CA GLY A 135 -5.81 -19.60 2.79
C GLY A 135 -6.11 -18.10 2.62
N ILE A 136 -5.80 -17.55 1.45
CA ILE A 136 -6.03 -16.14 1.11
C ILE A 136 -7.45 -16.01 0.57
N LEU A 137 -8.34 -15.45 1.38
CA LEU A 137 -9.67 -15.09 0.94
C LEU A 137 -9.67 -13.65 0.44
N LEU A 138 -9.83 -13.46 -0.87
CA LEU A 138 -10.25 -12.18 -1.43
C LEU A 138 -11.77 -12.09 -1.32
N THR A 139 -12.28 -11.27 -0.40
CA THR A 139 -13.70 -10.92 -0.44
C THR A 139 -13.99 -10.18 -1.75
N MET A 140 -15.10 -10.49 -2.42
CA MET A 140 -15.50 -9.89 -3.71
C MET A 140 -15.62 -8.35 -3.67
N GLY A 141 -15.75 -7.76 -2.47
CA GLY A 141 -15.39 -6.37 -2.18
C GLY A 141 -13.98 -6.36 -1.62
N GLY A 142 -13.00 -5.93 -2.43
CA GLY A 142 -11.60 -5.88 -2.02
C GLY A 142 -11.48 -5.16 -0.70
N THR A 143 -10.92 -5.83 0.31
CA THR A 143 -10.70 -5.34 1.69
C THR A 143 -11.27 -3.98 1.98
N GLU A 144 -12.59 -3.92 2.11
CA GLU A 144 -13.23 -2.80 2.76
C GLU A 144 -12.73 -2.86 4.20
N ILE A 145 -11.76 -2.01 4.52
CA ILE A 145 -11.66 -1.50 5.89
C ILE A 145 -13.10 -1.12 6.23
N PRO A 146 -13.74 -1.76 7.23
CA PRO A 146 -15.16 -1.51 7.48
C PRO A 146 -15.38 0.00 7.57
N ALA A 147 -16.45 0.54 7.00
CA ALA A 147 -16.63 1.99 6.88
C ALA A 147 -16.45 2.73 8.24
N SER A 148 -16.70 2.05 9.36
CA SER A 148 -16.43 2.52 10.72
C SER A 148 -14.97 2.84 11.03
N PHE A 149 -14.02 2.25 10.30
CA PHE A 149 -12.57 2.46 10.40
C PHE A 149 -12.04 3.40 9.31
N VAL A 150 -12.89 3.81 8.35
CA VAL A 150 -12.63 4.88 7.38
C VAL A 150 -13.44 6.09 7.85
N PRO A 151 -13.00 6.84 8.87
CA PRO A 151 -13.66 8.10 9.20
C PRO A 151 -13.77 8.93 7.91
N SER A 152 -14.93 9.55 7.69
CA SER A 152 -15.24 10.20 6.40
C SER A 152 -14.04 11.04 6.00
N TRP A 153 -13.44 10.69 4.86
CA TRP A 153 -12.16 11.22 4.39
C TRP A 153 -11.95 12.70 4.71
N THR A 154 -12.97 13.52 4.50
CA THR A 154 -12.99 14.96 4.79
C THR A 154 -12.82 15.31 6.28
N ALA A 155 -13.51 14.62 7.19
CA ALA A 155 -13.48 14.90 8.62
C ALA A 155 -12.16 14.46 9.27
N GLU A 156 -11.59 13.33 8.84
CA GLU A 156 -10.31 12.84 9.38
C GLU A 156 -9.13 13.63 8.85
N VAL A 157 -9.15 14.01 7.57
CA VAL A 157 -8.20 14.96 6.98
C VAL A 157 -8.27 16.31 7.69
N GLN A 158 -9.47 16.83 7.99
CA GLN A 158 -9.62 18.07 8.78
C GLN A 158 -9.17 17.92 10.24
N ARG A 159 -9.30 16.73 10.85
CA ARG A 159 -8.89 16.43 12.23
C ARG A 159 -7.37 16.20 12.36
N LEU A 160 -6.74 15.61 11.36
CA LEU A 160 -5.29 15.34 11.31
C LEU A 160 -4.48 16.51 10.74
N LEU A 161 -5.11 17.46 10.04
CA LEU A 161 -4.48 18.65 9.48
C LEU A 161 -4.71 20.00 10.19
N PRO A 162 -4.95 20.11 11.52
CA PRO A 162 -4.55 21.32 12.22
C PRO A 162 -3.01 21.35 12.44
N LEU A 163 -2.25 20.49 11.74
CA LEU A 163 -0.80 20.54 11.72
C LEU A 163 -0.35 21.68 10.81
N LYS A 164 0.17 22.72 11.46
CA LYS A 164 0.98 23.78 10.87
C LYS A 164 1.97 23.12 9.90
N LYS A 165 2.05 23.59 8.65
CA LYS A 165 3.04 23.11 7.67
C LYS A 165 4.44 23.18 8.29
N VAL A 166 5.04 22.04 8.60
CA VAL A 166 6.45 21.94 8.99
C VAL A 166 7.18 21.16 7.90
N LYS A 167 8.27 21.72 7.40
CA LYS A 167 9.16 21.04 6.45
C LYS A 167 9.94 19.95 7.21
N GLY A 168 9.65 18.69 6.86
CA GLY A 168 10.54 17.55 7.10
C GLY A 168 10.35 16.81 8.43
N TYR A 169 10.42 15.49 8.32
CA TYR A 169 10.60 14.45 9.33
C TYR A 169 9.69 14.52 10.58
N ALA A 170 8.69 13.63 10.65
CA ALA A 170 7.96 13.35 11.88
C ALA A 170 8.91 12.59 12.84
N PRO A 171 9.35 13.19 13.96
CA PRO A 171 10.25 12.54 14.88
C PRO A 171 9.53 11.41 15.65
N PRO A 172 10.26 10.44 16.23
CA PRO A 172 9.70 9.25 16.89
C PRO A 172 8.64 9.54 17.96
N GLU A 173 8.74 10.68 18.64
CA GLU A 173 7.77 11.18 19.62
C GLU A 173 6.39 11.49 19.03
N ASP A 174 6.31 11.97 17.79
CA ASP A 174 5.04 12.27 17.11
C ASP A 174 4.31 10.97 16.70
N VAL A 175 5.07 9.93 16.35
CA VAL A 175 4.54 8.58 16.06
C VAL A 175 3.92 7.96 17.33
N ALA A 176 4.51 8.22 18.50
CA ALA A 176 3.98 7.74 19.77
C ALA A 176 2.69 8.48 20.21
N ALA A 177 2.52 9.75 19.80
CA ALA A 177 1.30 10.52 20.04
C ALA A 177 0.14 10.02 19.16
N ILE A 178 0.41 9.69 17.89
CA ILE A 178 -0.59 9.11 16.97
C ILE A 178 -1.04 7.71 17.45
N ALA A 179 -0.16 6.95 18.11
CA ALA A 179 -0.49 5.63 18.67
C ALA A 179 -1.36 5.64 19.95
N ARG A 180 -1.68 6.82 20.50
CA ARG A 180 -2.53 6.99 21.70
C ARG A 180 -3.96 7.47 21.39
N ILE A 181 -4.29 7.66 20.12
CA ILE A 181 -5.63 7.95 19.61
C ILE A 181 -6.27 6.63 19.16
#